data_AF-A0A7J4Q4I2-F1
#
_entry.id   AF-A0A7J4Q4I2-F1
#
_cell.length_a   1.000
_cell.length_b   1.000
_cell.length_c   1.000
_cell.angle_alpha   90.00
_cell.angle_beta   90.00
_cell.angle_gamma   90.00
#
_symmetry.space_group_name_H-M   'P 1'
#
loop_
_entity.id
_entity.type
_entity.pdbx_description
1 polymer ?
#
loop_
_entity_poly.entity_id
_entity_poly.type
_entity_poly.pdbx_seq_one_letter_code
_entity_poly.pdbx_strand_id
1 'polypeptide(L)' 'PMEALLHKSQILDEPINVNLGIKRIEGASTGKYLEEGSYIRSRVVSKAINQNDPRASKIGLNCKMDGLGAYNWIQEQD' A
#
# COMPACT_ATOMS: atom_id res chain seq x y z
N PRO A 1 1.96 -14.79 -11.59
CA PRO A 1 2.04 -13.57 -10.75
C PRO A 1 1.65 -13.91 -9.31
N MET A 2 2.40 -13.39 -8.34
CA MET A 2 2.09 -13.50 -6.92
C MET A 2 1.60 -12.14 -6.45
N GLU A 3 0.54 -12.13 -5.66
CA GLU A 3 -0.06 -10.91 -5.14
C GLU A 3 0.43 -10.62 -3.73
N ALA A 4 0.42 -9.35 -3.36
CA ALA A 4 0.81 -8.88 -2.06
C ALA A 4 -0.26 -7.94 -1.51
N LEU A 5 -0.49 -8.03 -0.20
CA LEU A 5 -1.52 -7.29 0.49
C LEU A 5 -0.89 -6.16 1.30
N LEU A 6 -1.26 -4.92 0.97
CA LEU A 6 -1.04 -3.76 1.81
C LEU A 6 -2.29 -3.53 2.66
N HIS A 7 -2.20 -3.80 3.96
CA HIS A 7 -3.33 -3.59 4.86
C HIS A 7 -3.60 -2.09 5.05
N LYS A 8 -4.87 -1.70 5.22
CA LYS A 8 -5.30 -0.30 5.34
C LYS A 8 -4.53 0.50 6.41
N SER A 9 -4.21 -0.12 7.54
CA SER A 9 -3.46 0.48 8.65
C SER A 9 -1.96 0.60 8.39
N GLN A 10 -1.48 0.13 7.24
CA GLN A 10 -0.08 0.12 6.82
C GLN A 10 0.16 1.08 5.63
N ILE A 11 -0.84 1.87 5.25
CA ILE A 11 -0.76 2.80 4.11
C ILE A 11 -0.19 4.16 4.58
N LEU A 12 -0.90 4.84 5.48
CA LEU A 12 -0.55 6.16 6.01
C LEU A 12 -0.56 6.15 7.54
N ASP A 13 0.16 7.09 8.15
CA ASP A 13 0.13 7.33 9.60
C ASP A 13 -0.95 8.34 10.01
N GLU A 14 -2.15 8.15 9.45
CA GLU A 14 -3.32 8.97 9.74
C GLU A 14 -4.60 8.16 9.50
N PRO A 15 -5.76 8.61 10.01
CA PRO A 15 -7.05 8.04 9.62
C PRO A 15 -7.24 8.14 8.11
N ILE A 16 -7.74 7.06 7.50
CA ILE A 16 -8.02 7.01 6.07
C ILE A 16 -9.52 6.95 5.81
N ASN A 17 -9.94 7.58 4.72
CA ASN A 17 -11.27 7.49 4.15
C ASN A 17 -11.22 6.60 2.91
N VAL A 18 -12.18 5.69 2.78
CA VAL A 18 -12.27 4.77 1.63
C VAL A 18 -13.49 5.14 0.80
N ASN A 19 -13.26 5.58 -0.43
CA ASN A 19 -14.30 5.84 -1.40
C ASN A 19 -14.42 4.64 -2.36
N LEU A 20 -15.43 3.81 -2.15
CA LEU A 20 -15.67 2.62 -2.95
C LEU A 20 -16.17 2.93 -4.37
N GLY A 21 -16.79 4.10 -4.59
CA GLY A 21 -17.34 4.49 -5.91
C GLY A 21 -16.24 4.72 -6.95
N ILE A 22 -15.14 5.33 -6.52
CA ILE A 22 -13.95 5.58 -7.37
C ILE A 22 -12.75 4.68 -7.03
N LYS A 23 -12.93 3.71 -6.12
CA LYS A 23 -11.88 2.81 -5.62
C LYS A 23 -10.61 3.55 -5.15
N ARG A 24 -10.81 4.59 -4.34
CA ARG A 24 -9.74 5.44 -3.81
C ARG A 24 -9.68 5.38 -2.29
N ILE A 25 -8.48 5.41 -1.74
CA ILE A 25 -8.19 5.58 -0.33
C ILE A 25 -7.50 6.93 -0.15
N GLU A 26 -7.93 7.73 0.81
CA GLU A 26 -7.41 9.08 1.03
C GLU A 26 -7.15 9.34 2.52
N GLY A 27 -6.03 9.95 2.85
CA GLY A 27 -5.68 10.39 4.19
C GLY A 27 -6.53 11.58 4.63
N ALA A 28 -7.12 11.50 5.82
CA ALA A 28 -8.06 12.51 6.30
C ALA A 28 -7.41 13.88 6.63
N SER A 29 -6.10 13.92 6.92
CA SER A 29 -5.38 15.14 7.27
C SER A 29 -4.51 15.66 6.13
N THR A 30 -3.80 14.78 5.42
CA THR A 30 -2.88 15.19 4.36
C THR A 30 -3.51 15.28 2.97
N GLY A 31 -4.66 14.63 2.74
CA GLY A 31 -5.25 14.47 1.40
C GLY A 31 -4.44 13.54 0.48
N LYS A 32 -3.39 12.88 0.99
CA LYS A 32 -2.64 11.87 0.22
C LYS A 32 -3.55 10.70 -0.12
N TYR A 33 -3.56 10.29 -1.38
CA TYR A 33 -4.45 9.22 -1.84
C TYR A 33 -3.74 8.14 -2.64
N LEU A 34 -4.32 6.94 -2.60
CA LEU A 34 -4.01 5.80 -3.45
C LEU A 34 -5.27 5.34 -4.17
N GLU A 35 -5.10 4.95 -5.43
CA GLU A 35 -6.17 4.39 -6.26
C GLU A 35 -5.65 3.24 -7.12
N GLU A 36 -6.57 2.52 -7.74
CA GLU A 36 -6.23 1.43 -8.67
C GLU A 36 -5.30 1.96 -9.78
N GLY A 37 -4.16 1.31 -9.99
CA GLY A 37 -3.12 1.75 -10.94
C GLY A 37 -2.03 2.64 -10.35
N SER A 38 -2.14 3.06 -9.08
CA SER A 38 -1.08 3.83 -8.40
C SER A 38 0.20 3.02 -8.24
N TYR A 39 1.34 3.63 -8.59
CA TYR A 39 2.66 3.07 -8.32
C TYR A 39 3.11 3.44 -6.90
N ILE A 40 3.53 2.44 -6.14
CA ILE A 40 3.98 2.61 -4.75
C ILE A 40 5.38 2.00 -4.56
N ARG A 41 6.12 2.58 -3.61
CA ARG A 41 7.29 1.95 -2.99
C ARG A 41 6.86 1.42 -1.62
N SER A 42 7.06 0.13 -1.38
CA SER A 42 6.66 -0.52 -0.13
C SER A 42 7.77 -1.44 0.39
N ARG A 43 7.65 -1.84 1.66
CA ARG A 43 8.51 -2.84 2.28
C ARG A 43 7.73 -4.13 2.54
N VAL A 44 8.31 -5.27 2.18
CA VAL A 44 7.77 -6.58 2.56
C VAL A 44 8.02 -6.82 4.05
N VAL A 45 6.96 -7.06 4.81
CA VAL A 45 7.01 -7.28 6.26
C VAL A 45 6.64 -8.71 6.67
N SER A 46 5.93 -9.45 5.82
CA SER A 46 5.63 -10.85 6.06
C SER A 46 5.60 -11.63 4.75
N LYS A 47 5.96 -12.91 4.82
CA LYS A 47 6.06 -13.80 3.66
C LYS A 47 5.68 -15.22 4.07
N ALA A 48 4.57 -15.71 3.55
CA ALA A 48 4.17 -17.11 3.61
C ALA A 48 4.05 -17.64 2.16
N ILE A 49 5.08 -18.32 1.68
CA ILE A 49 5.14 -18.84 0.31
C ILE A 49 4.60 -20.26 0.27
N ASN A 50 3.63 -20.49 -0.61
CA ASN A 50 3.21 -21.84 -0.96
C ASN A 50 3.96 -22.28 -2.22
N GLN A 51 4.77 -23.33 -2.08
CA GLN A 51 5.63 -23.82 -3.17
C GLN A 51 4.84 -24.60 -4.24
N ASN A 52 3.68 -25.17 -3.88
CA ASN A 52 2.84 -25.94 -4.80
C ASN A 52 1.88 -25.04 -5.58
N ASP A 53 1.40 -23.96 -4.94
CA ASP A 53 0.57 -22.94 -5.59
C ASP A 53 1.06 -21.54 -5.22
N PRO A 54 1.88 -20.90 -6.07
CA PRO A 54 2.38 -19.55 -5.83
C PRO A 54 1.29 -18.49 -5.64
N ARG A 55 0.09 -18.69 -6.19
CA ARG A 55 -1.03 -17.74 -6.06
C ARG A 55 -1.65 -17.78 -4.67
N ALA A 56 -1.53 -18.90 -3.97
CA ALA A 56 -1.96 -19.03 -2.57
C ALA A 56 -0.95 -18.43 -1.57
N SER A 57 0.18 -17.91 -2.04
CA SER A 57 1.17 -17.25 -1.20
C SER A 57 0.62 -15.93 -0.65
N LYS A 58 0.95 -15.64 0.62
CA LYS A 58 0.56 -14.40 1.29
C LYS A 58 1.79 -13.56 1.55
N ILE A 59 1.82 -12.36 0.96
CA ILE A 59 2.86 -11.36 1.21
C ILE A 59 2.21 -10.15 1.86
N GLY A 60 2.71 -9.74 3.02
CA GLY A 60 2.30 -8.52 3.69
C GLY A 60 3.25 -7.37 3.35
N LEU A 61 2.68 -6.20 3.05
CA LEU A 61 3.41 -4.97 2.73
C LEU A 61 3.19 -3.88 3.80
N ASN A 62 4.12 -2.93 3.86
CA ASN A 62 4.03 -1.72 4.67
C ASN A 62 4.55 -0.49 3.90
N CYS A 63 3.89 0.67 4.07
CA CYS A 63 4.25 1.97 3.52
C CYS A 63 4.43 3.09 4.57
N LYS A 64 4.27 2.81 5.88
CA LYS A 64 4.36 3.81 6.96
C LYS A 64 5.79 4.14 7.42
N MET A 65 6.78 4.03 6.53
CA MET A 65 8.17 4.35 6.87
C MET A 65 8.67 5.44 5.94
N ASP A 66 9.63 6.23 6.40
CA ASP A 66 10.22 7.29 5.60
C ASP A 66 10.74 6.77 4.25
N GLY A 67 10.43 7.50 3.19
CA GLY A 67 10.76 7.13 1.81
C GLY A 67 9.92 6.00 1.22
N LEU A 68 8.84 5.55 1.87
CA LEU A 68 7.83 4.64 1.31
C LEU A 68 6.51 5.37 1.03
N GLY A 69 5.63 4.70 0.28
CA GLY A 69 4.33 5.23 -0.12
C GLY A 69 4.18 5.38 -1.63
N ALA A 70 3.19 6.15 -2.05
CA ALA A 70 3.00 6.46 -3.47
C ALA A 70 4.17 7.25 -4.03
N TYR A 71 4.48 7.02 -5.30
CA TYR A 71 5.65 7.63 -5.94
C TYR A 71 5.60 9.17 -5.92
N ASN A 72 4.41 9.74 -6.13
CA ASN A 72 4.19 11.18 -6.04
C ASN A 72 4.46 11.73 -4.63
N TRP A 73 4.13 11.00 -3.56
CA TRP A 73 4.39 11.45 -2.19
C TRP A 73 5.88 11.49 -1.87
N ILE A 74 6.66 10.59 -2.47
CA ILE A 74 8.10 10.47 -2.23
C ILE A 74 8.86 11.56 -3.00
N GLN A 75 8.44 11.90 -4.22
CA GLN A 75 9.06 12.98 -5.01
C GLN A 75 8.90 14.36 -4.38
N GLU A 76 7.88 14.58 -3.54
CA GLU A 76 7.68 15.83 -2.80
C GLU A 76 8.61 15.96 -1.58
N GLN A 77 9.27 14.88 -1.15
CA GLN A 77 10.17 14.87 0.02
C GLN A 77 11.65 15.03 -0.34
N ASP A 78 12.02 14.90 -1.62
CA ASP A 78 13.36 15.16 -2.15
C ASP A 78 13.52 16.65 -2.55
#